data_AF-A0AA94EFF9-F1
#
_entry.id   AF-A0AA94EFF9-F1
#
_cell.length_a   1.000
_cell.length_b   1.000
_cell.length_c   1.000
_cell.angle_alpha   90.00
_cell.angle_beta   90.00
_cell.angle_gamma   90.00
#
_symmetry.space_group_name_H-M   'P 1'
#
loop_
_entity.id
_entity.type
_entity.pdbx_description
1 polymer ?
#
loop_
_entity_poly.entity_id
_entity_poly.type
_entity_poly.pdbx_seq_one_letter_code
_entity_poly.pdbx_strand_id
1 'polypeptide(L)'
;MVTVVLLPLLFLVVGWTSFWCARKTSSIPMTTATEPALDEQTATLQHVTENAGSNAIATAELSYAISDLNRVIGATIQRLESTAEDSDKVKQQAAEIKVTTEDVAANTEQTKSISEQGKVAIDQLVAGIARIVEQNRAAADTLNQLQTTADEIVKVTDVIDGIADQTNLLALNASIESARAGEHGRGFAVVADEVRQLAGRTSKATIEVTDLVGSIRERIAHAVSSIHTLSDDVDEQAQSSNGLSEQLQTLAQQSANVAEQVERMAELSVNNQQLMDTNAQDIRQTLDDLSARKDKLAQVELKSKQLEQQSEQLFALLVSDTDATEHGEIYRLARDTADAIASRLEAAVEQHEISLDDLFDRRYQPVKGVVPEKFDTRATQFLDAVLPKLQEPLLEKNPDIVYAIATDPNGYVARHNDRFNQPLTGDAQRDLVGNRSRRLFNDATGSRCGAHTEKLLLQTYKRDTGEVMHDLSVPIWVKGKHWGGFRVGYRPA
;
A
#
# COMPACT_ATOMS: atom_id res chain seq x y z
N MET A 1 1.17 11.20 -81.65
CA MET A 1 0.85 10.63 -82.98
C MET A 1 -0.31 9.67 -82.78
N VAL A 2 -1.52 10.03 -83.26
CA VAL A 2 -2.25 9.37 -84.39
C VAL A 2 -2.80 8.00 -83.93
N THR A 3 -4.09 7.64 -83.82
CA THR A 3 -5.37 7.85 -84.59
C THR A 3 -6.49 7.18 -83.75
N VAL A 4 -7.59 7.78 -83.31
CA VAL A 4 -8.95 8.01 -83.90
C VAL A 4 -9.57 6.92 -84.81
N VAL A 5 -10.88 6.64 -84.54
CA VAL A 5 -12.01 6.13 -85.40
C VAL A 5 -12.28 4.61 -85.29
N LEU A 6 -13.40 4.10 -84.74
CA LEU A 6 -14.78 4.11 -85.29
C LEU A 6 -15.91 3.89 -84.25
N LEU A 7 -17.08 4.45 -84.57
CA LEU A 7 -18.35 4.57 -83.82
C LEU A 7 -19.39 3.48 -84.27
N PRO A 8 -20.70 3.48 -83.90
CA PRO A 8 -21.44 2.42 -83.19
C PRO A 8 -22.61 1.79 -84.00
N LEU A 9 -23.22 0.69 -83.53
CA LEU A 9 -24.48 0.14 -84.09
C LEU A 9 -25.13 -0.85 -83.11
N LEU A 10 -26.02 -0.40 -82.22
CA LEU A 10 -27.03 -1.26 -81.55
C LEU A 10 -28.10 -0.43 -80.80
N PHE A 11 -28.89 0.32 -81.58
CA PHE A 11 -30.19 0.86 -81.17
C PHE A 11 -31.14 0.61 -82.33
N LEU A 12 -31.97 -0.44 -82.27
CA LEU A 12 -33.22 -0.64 -83.05
C LEU A 12 -33.71 -2.10 -82.96
N VAL A 13 -34.26 -2.57 -81.82
CA VAL A 13 -35.15 -3.78 -81.82
C VAL A 13 -36.29 -3.77 -80.78
N VAL A 14 -36.33 -2.93 -79.74
CA VAL A 14 -37.34 -3.09 -78.65
C VAL A 14 -38.46 -2.04 -78.65
N GLY A 15 -38.95 -1.67 -79.83
CA GLY A 15 -40.03 -0.68 -79.93
C GLY A 15 -41.01 -1.03 -81.03
N TRP A 16 -41.70 -2.18 -80.93
CA TRP A 16 -42.83 -2.51 -81.83
C TRP A 16 -43.72 -3.69 -81.37
N THR A 17 -44.04 -3.79 -80.07
CA THR A 17 -45.11 -4.71 -79.59
C THR A 17 -46.09 -4.09 -78.58
N SER A 18 -46.04 -2.79 -78.33
CA SER A 18 -46.83 -2.12 -77.27
C SER A 18 -48.13 -1.45 -77.74
N PHE A 19 -48.77 -1.89 -78.84
CA PHE A 19 -49.96 -1.18 -79.34
C PHE A 19 -51.14 -2.05 -79.85
N TRP A 20 -51.19 -3.34 -79.51
CA TRP A 20 -52.32 -4.18 -79.95
C TRP A 20 -52.70 -5.27 -78.95
N CYS A 21 -53.26 -4.87 -77.80
CA CYS A 21 -54.26 -5.68 -77.06
C CYS A 21 -54.89 -4.88 -75.90
N ALA A 22 -55.70 -3.87 -76.24
CA ALA A 22 -56.67 -3.29 -75.31
C ALA A 22 -58.04 -3.91 -75.58
N ARG A 23 -58.61 -4.55 -74.53
CA ARG A 23 -59.98 -5.06 -74.32
C ARG A 23 -60.07 -6.58 -74.15
N LYS A 24 -59.87 -7.00 -72.90
CA LYS A 24 -60.74 -8.01 -72.28
C LYS A 24 -60.98 -7.62 -70.83
N THR A 25 -62.20 -7.19 -70.57
CA THR A 25 -62.83 -7.16 -69.25
C THR A 25 -62.77 -8.57 -68.66
N SER A 26 -61.93 -8.76 -67.66
CA SER A 26 -62.04 -9.87 -66.71
C SER A 26 -62.11 -9.26 -65.32
N SER A 27 -63.28 -9.39 -64.70
CA SER A 27 -63.50 -9.25 -63.27
C SER A 27 -62.43 -10.03 -62.51
N ILE A 28 -61.49 -9.32 -61.89
CA ILE A 28 -60.62 -9.88 -60.87
C ILE A 28 -61.52 -10.04 -59.64
N PRO A 29 -61.82 -11.26 -59.17
CA PRO A 29 -62.41 -11.40 -57.85
C PRO A 29 -61.36 -10.94 -56.84
N MET A 30 -61.76 -10.15 -55.84
CA MET A 30 -60.96 -10.02 -54.63
C MET A 30 -60.85 -11.40 -54.01
N THR A 31 -59.77 -12.12 -54.32
CA THR A 31 -59.37 -13.31 -53.60
C THR A 31 -58.86 -12.84 -52.25
N THR A 32 -59.69 -13.11 -51.24
CA THR A 32 -59.31 -13.23 -49.83
C THR A 32 -57.92 -13.84 -49.70
N ALA A 33 -57.02 -13.18 -48.98
CA ALA A 33 -55.75 -13.76 -48.56
C ALA A 33 -56.04 -15.13 -47.93
N THR A 34 -55.45 -16.18 -48.49
CA THR A 34 -55.57 -17.56 -48.01
C THR A 34 -54.84 -17.69 -46.67
N GLU A 35 -55.54 -18.22 -45.65
CA GLU A 35 -55.08 -18.51 -44.28
C GLU A 35 -53.60 -18.95 -44.13
N PRO A 36 -53.01 -19.86 -44.94
CA PRO A 36 -51.61 -20.28 -44.77
C PRO A 36 -50.54 -19.19 -44.96
N ALA A 37 -50.83 -18.11 -45.70
CA ALA A 37 -49.86 -17.01 -45.90
C ALA A 37 -49.84 -16.03 -44.71
N LEU A 38 -50.94 -15.94 -43.97
CA LEU A 38 -51.04 -15.15 -42.73
C LEU A 38 -50.29 -15.85 -41.58
N ASP A 39 -50.32 -17.17 -41.52
CA ASP A 39 -49.61 -17.96 -40.49
C ASP A 39 -48.07 -17.88 -40.64
N GLU A 40 -47.53 -17.93 -41.86
CA GLU A 40 -46.09 -17.84 -42.11
C GLU A 40 -45.53 -16.44 -41.81
N GLN A 41 -46.29 -15.39 -42.15
CA GLN A 41 -45.94 -14.01 -41.85
C GLN A 41 -46.00 -13.75 -40.34
N THR A 42 -46.99 -14.31 -39.64
CA THR A 42 -47.11 -14.23 -38.17
C THR A 42 -45.96 -14.94 -37.46
N ALA A 43 -45.57 -16.14 -37.91
CA ALA A 43 -44.43 -16.87 -37.36
C ALA A 43 -43.10 -16.13 -37.57
N THR A 44 -42.91 -15.50 -38.72
CA THR A 44 -41.72 -14.69 -39.01
C THR A 44 -41.66 -13.45 -38.12
N LEU A 45 -42.79 -12.75 -37.94
CA LEU A 45 -42.89 -11.58 -37.07
C LEU A 45 -42.62 -11.93 -35.60
N GLN A 46 -43.14 -13.06 -35.14
CA GLN A 46 -42.89 -13.57 -33.80
C GLN A 46 -41.40 -13.83 -33.58
N HIS A 47 -40.73 -14.53 -34.51
CA HIS A 47 -39.30 -14.80 -34.43
C HIS A 47 -38.45 -13.52 -34.46
N VAL A 48 -38.82 -12.50 -35.23
CA VAL A 48 -38.11 -11.20 -35.24
C VAL A 48 -38.29 -10.45 -33.92
N THR A 49 -39.49 -10.51 -33.32
CA THR A 49 -39.81 -9.90 -32.03
C THR A 49 -39.02 -10.57 -30.89
N GLU A 50 -38.99 -11.90 -30.86
CA GLU A 50 -38.21 -12.68 -29.89
C GLU A 50 -36.71 -12.35 -29.97
N ASN A 51 -36.16 -12.25 -31.19
CA ASN A 51 -34.75 -11.87 -31.39
C ASN A 51 -34.48 -10.41 -30.98
N ALA A 52 -35.40 -9.48 -31.25
CA ALA A 52 -35.29 -8.09 -30.81
C ALA A 52 -35.26 -7.99 -29.28
N GLY A 53 -36.07 -8.79 -28.59
CA GLY A 53 -36.11 -8.88 -27.13
C GLY A 53 -34.84 -9.46 -26.55
N SER A 54 -34.38 -10.59 -27.11
CA SER A 54 -33.09 -11.18 -26.72
C SER A 54 -31.94 -10.19 -26.89
N ASN A 55 -31.89 -9.44 -27.99
CA ASN A 55 -30.89 -8.40 -28.22
C ASN A 55 -30.99 -7.25 -27.21
N ALA A 56 -32.20 -6.81 -26.84
CA ALA A 56 -32.42 -5.74 -25.89
C ALA A 56 -31.99 -6.15 -24.46
N ILE A 57 -32.23 -7.41 -24.08
CA ILE A 57 -31.73 -7.98 -22.83
C ILE A 57 -30.20 -8.04 -22.82
N ALA A 58 -29.61 -8.60 -23.90
CA ALA A 58 -28.16 -8.74 -24.02
C ALA A 58 -27.43 -7.39 -24.00
N THR A 59 -28.00 -6.35 -24.60
CA THR A 59 -27.43 -4.98 -24.60
C THR A 59 -27.53 -4.31 -23.22
N ALA A 60 -28.60 -4.55 -22.47
CA ALA A 60 -28.72 -4.07 -21.09
C ALA A 60 -27.67 -4.72 -20.16
N GLU A 61 -27.47 -6.03 -20.29
CA GLU A 61 -26.42 -6.76 -19.56
C GLU A 61 -25.01 -6.29 -19.94
N LEU A 62 -24.78 -6.10 -21.25
CA LEU A 62 -23.51 -5.61 -21.78
C LEU A 62 -23.19 -4.20 -21.26
N SER A 63 -24.17 -3.29 -21.25
CA SER A 63 -23.97 -1.92 -20.77
C SER A 63 -23.59 -1.89 -19.28
N TYR A 64 -24.23 -2.73 -18.46
CA TYR A 64 -23.86 -2.89 -17.06
C TYR A 64 -22.42 -3.41 -16.91
N ALA A 65 -22.04 -4.45 -17.67
CA ALA A 65 -20.70 -5.02 -17.63
C ALA A 65 -19.62 -4.00 -18.07
N ILE A 66 -19.90 -3.16 -19.08
CA ILE A 66 -19.00 -2.10 -19.53
C ILE A 66 -18.78 -1.05 -18.42
N SER A 67 -19.85 -0.63 -17.73
CA SER A 67 -19.73 0.33 -16.63
C SER A 67 -18.87 -0.22 -15.48
N ASP A 68 -19.06 -1.50 -15.12
CA ASP A 68 -18.24 -2.14 -14.09
C ASP A 68 -16.77 -2.27 -14.53
N LEU A 69 -16.51 -2.66 -15.79
CA LEU A 69 -15.16 -2.72 -16.35
C LEU A 69 -14.47 -1.35 -16.35
N ASN A 70 -15.17 -0.28 -16.74
CA ASN A 70 -14.62 1.09 -16.69
C ASN A 70 -14.22 1.49 -15.26
N ARG A 71 -15.03 1.14 -14.27
CA ARG A 71 -14.72 1.36 -12.85
C ARG A 71 -13.47 0.59 -12.41
N VAL A 72 -13.38 -0.70 -12.78
CA VAL A 72 -12.22 -1.55 -12.45
C VAL A 72 -10.94 -1.05 -13.13
N ILE A 73 -11.01 -0.64 -14.40
CA ILE A 73 -9.88 -0.07 -15.14
C ILE A 73 -9.41 1.23 -14.46
N GLY A 74 -10.32 2.15 -14.15
CA GLY A 74 -9.98 3.40 -13.46
C GLY A 74 -9.29 3.16 -12.12
N ALA A 75 -9.82 2.26 -11.31
CA ALA A 75 -9.20 1.89 -10.04
C ALA A 75 -7.83 1.19 -10.22
N THR A 76 -7.63 0.46 -11.32
CA THR A 76 -6.35 -0.20 -11.61
C THR A 76 -5.30 0.80 -12.05
N ILE A 77 -5.66 1.78 -12.88
CA ILE A 77 -4.75 2.89 -13.26
C ILE A 77 -4.26 3.63 -12.02
N GLN A 78 -5.15 4.02 -11.11
CA GLN A 78 -4.75 4.71 -9.86
C GLN A 78 -3.79 3.87 -9.01
N ARG A 79 -4.01 2.55 -8.93
CA ARG A 79 -3.07 1.65 -8.22
C ARG A 79 -1.71 1.58 -8.91
N LEU A 80 -1.68 1.55 -10.23
CA LEU A 80 -0.44 1.52 -11.01
C LEU A 80 0.35 2.83 -10.86
N GLU A 81 -0.32 3.98 -10.86
CA GLU A 81 0.30 5.29 -10.59
C GLU A 81 0.94 5.31 -9.19
N SER A 82 0.21 4.88 -8.16
CA SER A 82 0.77 4.76 -6.80
C SER A 82 1.96 3.78 -6.74
N THR A 83 1.89 2.66 -7.48
CA THR A 83 2.98 1.67 -7.52
C THR A 83 4.23 2.23 -8.22
N ALA A 84 4.04 3.09 -9.23
CA ALA A 84 5.13 3.78 -9.91
C ALA A 84 5.84 4.77 -8.96
N GLU A 85 5.07 5.56 -8.21
CA GLU A 85 5.62 6.47 -7.19
C GLU A 85 6.41 5.72 -6.12
N ASP A 86 5.90 4.58 -5.66
CA ASP A 86 6.60 3.75 -4.67
C ASP A 86 7.87 3.12 -5.26
N SER A 87 7.86 2.75 -6.54
CA SER A 87 9.07 2.27 -7.24
C SER A 87 10.15 3.34 -7.33
N ASP A 88 9.77 4.59 -7.60
CA ASP A 88 10.70 5.74 -7.60
C ASP A 88 11.28 6.01 -6.20
N LYS A 89 10.47 5.90 -5.14
CA LYS A 89 10.96 6.01 -3.75
C LYS A 89 11.97 4.91 -3.42
N VAL A 90 11.70 3.66 -3.79
CA VAL A 90 12.63 2.54 -3.58
C VAL A 90 13.93 2.77 -4.35
N LYS A 91 13.87 3.32 -5.58
CA LYS A 91 15.05 3.68 -6.37
C LYS A 91 15.90 4.76 -5.70
N GLN A 92 15.27 5.79 -5.12
CA GLN A 92 15.98 6.80 -4.34
C GLN A 92 16.64 6.20 -3.10
N GLN A 93 15.91 5.36 -2.35
CA GLN A 93 16.46 4.68 -1.17
C GLN A 93 17.64 3.77 -1.53
N ALA A 94 17.59 3.06 -2.66
CA ALA A 94 18.72 2.25 -3.13
C ALA A 94 19.97 3.12 -3.37
N ALA A 95 19.81 4.31 -3.96
CA ALA A 95 20.91 5.25 -4.16
C ALA A 95 21.48 5.79 -2.83
N GLU A 96 20.62 6.10 -1.85
CA GLU A 96 21.05 6.51 -0.51
C GLU A 96 21.77 5.39 0.25
N ILE A 97 21.29 4.14 0.12
CA ILE A 97 21.96 2.95 0.66
C ILE A 97 23.35 2.82 0.05
N LYS A 98 23.51 3.02 -1.26
CA LYS A 98 24.81 2.93 -1.92
C LYS A 98 25.83 3.91 -1.32
N VAL A 99 25.45 5.16 -1.12
CA VAL A 99 26.31 6.17 -0.49
C VAL A 99 26.66 5.78 0.95
N THR A 100 25.66 5.36 1.72
CA THR A 100 25.87 4.92 3.12
C THR A 100 26.80 3.70 3.19
N THR A 101 26.66 2.76 2.26
CA THR A 101 27.52 1.57 2.16
C THR A 101 28.97 1.96 1.82
N GLU A 102 29.20 2.96 0.97
CA GLU A 102 30.54 3.50 0.69
C GLU A 102 31.18 4.13 1.94
N ASP A 103 30.41 4.89 2.73
CA ASP A 103 30.88 5.48 3.99
C ASP A 103 31.21 4.42 5.05
N VAL A 104 30.36 3.39 5.18
CA VAL A 104 30.62 2.27 6.09
C VAL A 104 31.88 1.51 5.64
N ALA A 105 32.06 1.28 4.34
CA ALA A 105 33.27 0.63 3.81
C ALA A 105 34.54 1.38 4.21
N ALA A 106 34.55 2.72 4.03
CA ALA A 106 35.68 3.57 4.40
C ALA A 106 35.98 3.50 5.90
N ASN A 107 34.95 3.58 6.75
CA ASN A 107 35.09 3.48 8.20
C ASN A 107 35.58 2.10 8.66
N THR A 108 35.12 1.03 8.00
CA THR A 108 35.58 -0.34 8.27
C THR A 108 37.06 -0.51 7.94
N GLU A 109 37.52 0.01 6.80
CA GLU A 109 38.94 -0.03 6.42
C GLU A 109 39.80 0.79 7.39
N GLN A 110 39.33 1.98 7.79
CA GLN A 110 40.00 2.78 8.81
C GLN A 110 40.08 2.04 10.16
N THR A 111 39.00 1.40 10.59
CA THR A 111 38.95 0.62 11.85
C THR A 111 39.93 -0.55 11.80
N LYS A 112 39.99 -1.26 10.67
CA LYS A 112 40.96 -2.34 10.45
C LYS A 112 42.39 -1.82 10.55
N SER A 113 42.72 -0.71 9.88
CA SER A 113 44.05 -0.10 9.94
C SER A 113 44.43 0.32 11.36
N ILE A 114 43.52 0.96 12.10
CA ILE A 114 43.74 1.35 13.51
C ILE A 114 43.95 0.11 14.39
N SER A 115 43.20 -0.97 14.15
CA SER A 115 43.33 -2.22 14.91
C SER A 115 44.70 -2.88 14.67
N GLU A 116 45.17 -2.90 13.42
CA GLU A 116 46.49 -3.41 13.05
C GLU A 116 47.61 -2.58 13.68
N GLN A 117 47.50 -1.25 13.63
CA GLN A 117 48.46 -0.34 14.30
C GLN A 117 48.45 -0.53 15.82
N GLY A 118 47.28 -0.67 16.42
CA GLY A 118 47.12 -0.95 17.84
C GLY A 118 47.79 -2.27 18.24
N LYS A 119 47.66 -3.30 17.40
CA LYS A 119 48.30 -4.61 17.65
C LYS A 119 49.82 -4.48 17.66
N VAL A 120 50.39 -3.77 16.68
CA VAL A 120 51.84 -3.51 16.64
C VAL A 120 52.31 -2.76 17.90
N ALA A 121 51.55 -1.75 18.35
CA ALA A 121 51.87 -1.01 19.56
C ALA A 121 51.84 -1.89 20.82
N ILE A 122 50.87 -2.82 20.91
CA ILE A 122 50.78 -3.77 22.02
C ILE A 122 51.90 -4.81 21.98
N ASP A 123 52.27 -5.33 20.81
CA ASP A 123 53.41 -6.24 20.68
C ASP A 123 54.72 -5.57 21.14
N GLN A 124 54.90 -4.28 20.83
CA GLN A 124 56.02 -3.48 21.33
C GLN A 124 55.99 -3.27 22.84
N LEU A 125 54.79 -3.05 23.41
CA LEU A 125 54.59 -2.89 24.86
C LEU A 125 54.93 -4.19 25.60
N VAL A 126 54.43 -5.34 25.13
CA VAL A 126 54.73 -6.67 25.70
C VAL A 126 56.24 -6.95 25.65
N ALA A 127 56.91 -6.61 24.55
CA ALA A 127 58.36 -6.72 24.46
C ALA A 127 59.09 -5.78 25.44
N GLY A 128 58.53 -4.59 25.72
CA GLY A 128 59.03 -3.65 26.71
C GLY A 128 58.92 -4.17 28.13
N ILE A 129 57.76 -4.71 28.50
CA ILE A 129 57.48 -5.36 29.78
C ILE A 129 58.47 -6.51 30.02
N ALA A 130 58.69 -7.37 29.03
CA ALA A 130 59.66 -8.47 29.14
C ALA A 130 61.10 -7.98 29.45
N ARG A 131 61.50 -6.83 28.89
CA ARG A 131 62.81 -6.21 29.23
C ARG A 131 62.85 -5.67 30.65
N ILE A 132 61.76 -5.08 31.13
CA ILE A 132 61.67 -4.56 32.51
C ILE A 132 61.75 -5.73 33.51
N VAL A 133 61.08 -6.85 33.25
CA VAL A 133 61.17 -8.06 34.08
C VAL A 133 62.62 -8.52 34.23
N GLU A 134 63.38 -8.60 33.13
CA GLU A 134 64.79 -9.00 33.19
C GLU A 134 65.67 -7.98 33.91
N GLN A 135 65.43 -6.67 33.72
CA GLN A 135 66.15 -5.62 34.45
C GLN A 135 65.87 -5.67 35.96
N ASN A 136 64.63 -5.93 36.36
CA ASN A 136 64.25 -6.08 37.77
C ASN A 136 64.91 -7.30 38.41
N ARG A 137 64.96 -8.44 37.70
CA ARG A 137 65.67 -9.64 38.17
C ARG A 137 67.15 -9.34 38.41
N ALA A 138 67.82 -8.72 37.45
CA ALA A 138 69.23 -8.33 37.59
C ALA A 138 69.47 -7.34 38.75
N ALA A 139 68.56 -6.39 38.96
CA ALA A 139 68.63 -5.45 40.07
C ALA A 139 68.44 -6.15 41.44
N ALA A 140 67.49 -7.09 41.53
CA ALA A 140 67.28 -7.89 42.73
C ALA A 140 68.52 -8.72 43.08
N ASP A 141 69.13 -9.36 42.09
CA ASP A 141 70.37 -10.13 42.27
C ASP A 141 71.53 -9.26 42.78
N THR A 142 71.67 -8.05 42.22
CA THR A 142 72.69 -7.08 42.65
C THR A 142 72.47 -6.65 44.10
N LEU A 143 71.22 -6.37 44.50
CA LEU A 143 70.89 -6.00 45.87
C LEU A 143 71.13 -7.16 46.85
N ASN A 144 70.84 -8.40 46.46
CA ASN A 144 71.15 -9.59 47.26
C ASN A 144 72.67 -9.76 47.47
N GLN A 145 73.48 -9.48 46.45
CA GLN A 145 74.93 -9.47 46.58
C GLN A 145 75.40 -8.36 47.53
N LEU A 146 74.88 -7.14 47.40
CA LEU A 146 75.19 -6.03 48.31
C LEU A 146 74.78 -6.33 49.76
N GLN A 147 73.65 -6.99 49.97
CA GLN A 147 73.22 -7.44 51.30
C GLN A 147 74.23 -8.42 51.90
N THR A 148 74.71 -9.37 51.10
CA THR A 148 75.73 -10.34 51.51
C THR A 148 77.05 -9.65 51.87
N THR A 149 77.51 -8.71 51.04
CA THR A 149 78.72 -7.92 51.32
C THR A 149 78.56 -7.07 52.58
N ALA A 150 77.39 -6.45 52.80
CA ALA A 150 77.13 -5.70 54.03
C ALA A 150 77.19 -6.62 55.27
N ASP A 151 76.63 -7.83 55.20
CA ASP A 151 76.71 -8.83 56.27
C ASP A 151 78.15 -9.29 56.55
N GLU A 152 79.00 -9.39 55.53
CA GLU A 152 80.42 -9.68 55.69
C GLU A 152 81.18 -8.54 56.36
N ILE A 153 80.89 -7.28 56.00
CA ILE A 153 81.52 -6.11 56.63
C ILE A 153 81.18 -6.08 58.12
N VAL A 154 79.93 -6.34 58.52
CA VAL A 154 79.53 -6.42 59.93
C VAL A 154 80.37 -7.45 60.68
N LYS A 155 80.56 -8.64 60.12
CA LYS A 155 81.41 -9.68 60.74
C LYS A 155 82.86 -9.22 60.92
N VAL A 156 83.41 -8.51 59.92
CA VAL A 156 84.77 -7.99 59.99
C VAL A 156 84.88 -6.88 61.04
N THR A 157 83.91 -5.97 61.11
CA THR A 157 83.89 -4.92 62.14
C THR A 157 83.75 -5.50 63.54
N ASP A 158 82.93 -6.53 63.75
CA ASP A 158 82.81 -7.20 65.05
C ASP A 158 84.16 -7.79 65.52
N VAL A 159 84.93 -8.37 64.59
CA VAL A 159 86.28 -8.89 64.89
C VAL A 159 87.24 -7.75 65.24
N ILE A 160 87.19 -6.63 64.52
CA ILE A 160 88.06 -5.47 64.78
C ILE A 160 87.73 -4.84 66.13
N ASP A 161 86.45 -4.71 66.47
CA ASP A 161 86.02 -4.20 67.79
C ASP A 161 86.51 -5.12 68.91
N GLY A 162 86.37 -6.44 68.73
CA GLY A 162 86.93 -7.42 69.66
C GLY A 162 88.45 -7.32 69.83
N ILE A 163 89.21 -7.06 68.74
CA ILE A 163 90.65 -6.83 68.80
C ILE A 163 90.96 -5.51 69.53
N ALA A 164 90.19 -4.45 69.27
CA ALA A 164 90.35 -3.16 69.93
C ALA A 164 90.11 -3.28 71.44
N ASP A 165 89.07 -3.99 71.86
CA ASP A 165 88.77 -4.28 73.26
C ASP A 165 89.88 -5.08 73.95
N GLN A 166 90.37 -6.14 73.30
CA GLN A 166 91.51 -6.91 73.81
C GLN A 166 92.76 -6.05 73.94
N THR A 167 93.05 -5.21 72.94
CA THR A 167 94.20 -4.30 72.93
C THR A 167 94.07 -3.26 74.04
N ASN A 168 92.87 -2.73 74.26
CA ASN A 168 92.55 -1.80 75.35
C ASN A 168 92.77 -2.44 76.73
N LEU A 169 92.35 -3.70 76.92
CA LEU A 169 92.60 -4.46 78.15
C LEU A 169 94.08 -4.78 78.37
N LEU A 170 94.81 -5.17 77.31
CA LEU A 170 96.25 -5.40 77.37
C LEU A 170 97.02 -4.12 77.72
N ALA A 171 96.66 -3.01 77.09
CA ALA A 171 97.23 -1.70 77.37
C ALA A 171 96.92 -1.23 78.80
N LEU A 172 95.70 -1.46 79.29
CA LEU A 172 95.34 -1.17 80.67
C LEU A 172 96.19 -1.98 81.66
N ASN A 173 96.35 -3.29 81.43
CA ASN A 173 97.19 -4.16 82.25
C ASN A 173 98.66 -3.69 82.23
N ALA A 174 99.16 -3.27 81.06
CA ALA A 174 100.50 -2.72 80.91
C ALA A 174 100.68 -1.37 81.63
N SER A 175 99.69 -0.47 81.58
CA SER A 175 99.71 0.79 82.34
C SER A 175 99.73 0.53 83.86
N ILE A 176 98.96 -0.44 84.34
CA ILE A 176 98.94 -0.85 85.75
C ILE A 176 100.31 -1.39 86.18
N GLU A 177 100.91 -2.30 85.40
CA GLU A 177 102.21 -2.88 85.73
C GLU A 177 103.35 -1.86 85.62
N SER A 178 103.26 -0.93 84.66
CA SER A 178 104.19 0.20 84.54
C SER A 178 104.12 1.15 85.73
N ALA A 179 102.92 1.40 86.28
CA ALA A 179 102.75 2.17 87.52
C ALA A 179 103.32 1.44 88.74
N ARG A 180 103.25 0.11 88.76
CA ARG A 180 103.84 -0.76 89.78
C ARG A 180 105.37 -0.74 89.79
N ALA A 181 106.00 -0.60 88.63
CA ALA A 181 107.46 -0.54 88.47
C ALA A 181 108.08 0.83 88.87
N GLY A 182 107.26 1.83 89.25
CA GLY A 182 107.74 3.12 89.74
C GLY A 182 108.51 3.94 88.69
N GLU A 183 109.65 4.54 89.08
CA GLU A 183 110.46 5.40 88.20
C GLU A 183 111.00 4.66 86.95
N HIS A 184 111.25 3.35 87.03
CA HIS A 184 111.72 2.54 85.90
C HIS A 184 110.63 2.23 84.86
N GLY A 185 109.34 2.40 85.21
CA GLY A 185 108.19 2.12 84.36
C GLY A 185 107.63 3.33 83.59
N ARG A 186 108.11 4.55 83.84
CA ARG A 186 107.51 5.79 83.27
C ARG A 186 107.47 5.80 81.74
N GLY A 187 108.51 5.33 81.07
CA GLY A 187 108.53 5.26 79.59
C GLY A 187 107.50 4.28 79.03
N PHE A 188 107.31 3.13 79.70
CA PHE A 188 106.31 2.13 79.31
C PHE A 188 104.88 2.59 79.61
N ALA A 189 104.66 3.33 80.70
CA ALA A 189 103.35 3.88 81.04
C ALA A 189 102.81 4.83 79.94
N VAL A 190 103.68 5.68 79.36
CA VAL A 190 103.29 6.60 78.28
C VAL A 190 102.89 5.82 77.02
N VAL A 191 103.64 4.78 76.65
CA VAL A 191 103.31 3.94 75.50
C VAL A 191 102.02 3.16 75.73
N ALA A 192 101.83 2.61 76.93
CA ALA A 192 100.63 1.87 77.29
C ALA A 192 99.37 2.76 77.25
N ASP A 193 99.44 4.00 77.75
CA ASP A 193 98.33 4.95 77.66
C ASP A 193 98.03 5.37 76.21
N GLU A 194 99.05 5.57 75.36
CA GLU A 194 98.86 5.87 73.93
C GLU A 194 98.21 4.69 73.19
N VAL A 195 98.64 3.45 73.45
CA VAL A 195 98.02 2.25 72.88
C VAL A 195 96.57 2.10 73.35
N ARG A 196 96.29 2.39 74.63
CA ARG A 196 94.93 2.38 75.17
C ARG A 196 94.04 3.40 74.47
N GLN A 197 94.55 4.62 74.27
CA GLN A 197 93.81 5.68 73.58
C GLN A 197 93.59 5.35 72.09
N LEU A 198 94.57 4.74 71.43
CA LEU A 198 94.45 4.25 70.06
C LEU A 198 93.38 3.15 69.96
N ALA A 199 93.40 2.17 70.87
CA ALA A 199 92.39 1.10 70.93
C ALA A 199 90.98 1.66 71.14
N GLY A 200 90.80 2.63 72.04
CA GLY A 200 89.51 3.31 72.23
C GLY A 200 89.05 4.10 70.99
N ARG A 201 89.97 4.75 70.26
CA ARG A 201 89.66 5.39 68.97
C ARG A 201 89.28 4.39 67.89
N THR A 202 89.94 3.22 67.86
CA THR A 202 89.62 2.13 66.94
C THR A 202 88.22 1.59 67.21
N SER A 203 87.86 1.24 68.46
CA SER A 203 86.52 0.78 68.80
C SER A 203 85.44 1.81 68.43
N LYS A 204 85.65 3.09 68.74
CA LYS A 204 84.73 4.16 68.34
C LYS A 204 84.55 4.23 66.81
N ALA A 205 85.64 4.15 66.04
CA ALA A 205 85.57 4.16 64.58
C ALA A 205 84.84 2.91 64.04
N THR A 206 85.03 1.75 64.68
CA THR A 206 84.33 0.51 64.32
C THR A 206 82.82 0.62 64.54
N ILE A 207 82.39 1.21 65.66
CA ILE A 207 80.96 1.49 65.93
C ILE A 207 80.37 2.40 64.85
N GLU A 208 81.07 3.48 64.47
CA GLU A 208 80.63 4.39 63.41
C GLU A 208 80.48 3.67 62.05
N VAL A 209 81.35 2.70 61.74
CA VAL A 209 81.22 1.86 60.53
C VAL A 209 80.02 0.92 60.64
N THR A 210 79.81 0.29 61.80
CA THR A 210 78.66 -0.61 62.03
C THR A 210 77.34 0.14 61.83
N ASP A 211 77.21 1.36 62.35
CA ASP A 211 76.02 2.20 62.17
C ASP A 211 75.79 2.54 60.68
N LEU A 212 76.86 2.88 59.95
CA LEU A 212 76.79 3.17 58.52
C LEU A 212 76.33 1.94 57.70
N VAL A 213 76.89 0.76 58.00
CA VAL A 213 76.50 -0.50 57.35
C VAL A 213 75.06 -0.88 57.72
N GLY A 214 74.62 -0.61 58.95
CA GLY A 214 73.22 -0.73 59.37
C GLY A 214 72.28 0.10 58.48
N SER A 215 72.61 1.37 58.24
CA SER A 215 71.85 2.23 57.33
C SER A 215 71.86 1.72 55.89
N ILE A 216 72.98 1.16 55.41
CA ILE A 216 73.06 0.54 54.08
C ILE A 216 72.10 -0.65 53.97
N ARG A 217 72.07 -1.54 54.98
CA ARG A 217 71.15 -2.69 55.02
C ARG A 217 69.68 -2.27 54.98
N GLU A 218 69.31 -1.26 55.75
CA GLU A 218 67.93 -0.74 55.75
C GLU A 218 67.54 -0.21 54.36
N ARG A 219 68.45 0.54 53.71
CA ARG A 219 68.24 1.02 52.33
C ARG A 219 68.14 -0.13 51.31
N ILE A 220 68.94 -1.19 51.46
CA ILE A 220 68.85 -2.38 50.61
C ILE A 220 67.50 -3.07 50.79
N ALA A 221 67.03 -3.26 52.03
CA ALA A 221 65.73 -3.86 52.31
C ALA A 221 64.58 -3.07 51.67
N HIS A 222 64.62 -1.73 51.76
CA HIS A 222 63.66 -0.87 51.07
C HIS A 222 63.71 -1.01 49.54
N ALA A 223 64.91 -1.11 48.96
CA ALA A 223 65.07 -1.29 47.52
C ALA A 223 64.52 -2.65 47.05
N VAL A 224 64.76 -3.73 47.80
CA VAL A 224 64.21 -5.06 47.51
C VAL A 224 62.67 -5.05 47.57
N SER A 225 62.10 -4.43 48.61
CA SER A 225 60.63 -4.27 48.70
C SER A 225 60.06 -3.52 47.49
N SER A 226 60.74 -2.46 47.04
CA SER A 226 60.31 -1.66 45.89
C SER A 226 60.36 -2.47 44.58
N ILE A 227 61.38 -3.33 44.41
CA ILE A 227 61.46 -4.23 43.25
C ILE A 227 60.34 -5.27 43.28
N HIS A 228 59.95 -5.76 44.46
CA HIS A 228 58.86 -6.72 44.56
C HIS A 228 57.53 -6.10 44.11
N THR A 229 57.18 -4.91 44.63
CA THR A 229 56.00 -4.15 44.19
C THR A 229 56.05 -3.86 42.70
N LEU A 230 57.20 -3.44 42.16
CA LEU A 230 57.36 -3.20 40.73
C LEU A 230 57.19 -4.48 39.88
N SER A 231 57.54 -5.64 40.42
CA SER A 231 57.33 -6.92 39.72
C SER A 231 55.85 -7.27 39.64
N ASP A 232 55.10 -7.05 40.73
CA ASP A 232 53.64 -7.24 40.75
C ASP A 232 52.95 -6.31 39.75
N ASP A 233 53.31 -5.02 39.73
CA ASP A 233 52.77 -4.02 38.79
C ASP A 233 53.04 -4.40 37.32
N VAL A 234 54.23 -4.94 37.04
CA VAL A 234 54.65 -5.35 35.69
C VAL A 234 53.88 -6.60 35.23
N ASP A 235 53.64 -7.56 36.12
CA ASP A 235 52.83 -8.74 35.83
C ASP A 235 51.37 -8.38 35.54
N GLU A 236 50.78 -7.46 36.31
CA GLU A 236 49.43 -6.95 36.05
C GLU A 236 49.35 -6.24 34.68
N GLN A 237 50.35 -5.40 34.37
CA GLN A 237 50.43 -4.71 33.08
C GLN A 237 50.60 -5.68 31.91
N ALA A 238 51.32 -6.79 32.10
CA ALA A 238 51.49 -7.84 31.10
C ALA A 238 50.15 -8.54 30.78
N GLN A 239 49.39 -8.91 31.81
CA GLN A 239 48.07 -9.52 31.66
C GLN A 239 47.09 -8.58 30.94
N SER A 240 47.06 -7.30 31.34
CA SER A 240 46.23 -6.27 30.70
C SER A 240 46.58 -6.09 29.22
N SER A 241 47.88 -6.06 28.88
CA SER A 241 48.36 -5.94 27.50
C SER A 241 47.94 -7.14 26.64
N ASN A 242 48.00 -8.36 27.17
CA ASN A 242 47.54 -9.56 26.48
C ASN A 242 46.03 -9.54 26.23
N GLY A 243 45.24 -9.12 27.23
CA GLY A 243 43.79 -8.97 27.08
C GLY A 243 43.42 -7.94 26.00
N LEU A 244 44.16 -6.83 25.92
CA LEU A 244 43.95 -5.83 24.86
C LEU A 244 44.33 -6.35 23.47
N SER A 245 45.37 -7.20 23.36
CA SER A 245 45.73 -7.87 22.10
C SER A 245 44.60 -8.75 21.56
N GLU A 246 43.96 -9.53 22.44
CA GLU A 246 42.81 -10.38 22.09
C GLU A 246 41.59 -9.54 21.65
N GLN A 247 41.32 -8.42 22.33
CA GLN A 247 40.27 -7.49 21.95
C GLN A 247 40.50 -6.89 20.56
N LEU A 248 41.73 -6.48 20.25
CA LEU A 248 42.09 -5.94 18.93
C LEU A 248 41.98 -6.99 17.84
N GLN A 249 42.33 -8.24 18.11
CA GLN A 249 42.11 -9.35 17.17
C GLN A 249 40.62 -9.58 16.90
N THR A 250 39.79 -9.54 17.94
CA THR A 250 38.33 -9.65 17.80
C THR A 250 37.77 -8.49 16.97
N LEU A 251 38.26 -7.26 17.21
CA LEU A 251 37.86 -6.07 16.45
C LEU A 251 38.23 -6.17 14.96
N ALA A 252 39.42 -6.70 14.65
CA ALA A 252 39.84 -6.95 13.27
C ALA A 252 38.92 -7.98 12.58
N GLN A 253 38.55 -9.06 13.27
CA GLN A 253 37.63 -10.06 12.74
C GLN A 253 36.22 -9.47 12.51
N GLN A 254 35.72 -8.66 13.45
CA GLN A 254 34.44 -7.97 13.29
C GLN A 254 34.47 -7.01 12.10
N SER A 255 35.56 -6.28 11.90
CA SER A 255 35.74 -5.40 10.75
C SER A 255 35.70 -6.17 9.43
N ALA A 256 36.34 -7.35 9.36
CA ALA A 256 36.26 -8.21 8.17
C ALA A 256 34.82 -8.68 7.88
N ASN A 257 34.06 -9.04 8.91
CA ASN A 257 32.65 -9.44 8.75
C ASN A 257 31.78 -8.27 8.27
N VAL A 258 32.02 -7.05 8.77
CA VAL A 258 31.30 -5.85 8.31
C VAL A 258 31.63 -5.54 6.85
N ALA A 259 32.90 -5.69 6.43
CA ALA A 259 33.29 -5.49 5.04
C ALA A 259 32.55 -6.43 4.07
N GLU A 260 32.38 -7.70 4.44
CA GLU A 260 31.60 -8.67 3.66
C GLU A 260 30.10 -8.31 3.61
N GLN A 261 29.54 -7.77 4.71
CA GLN A 261 28.16 -7.29 4.72
C GLN A 261 27.96 -6.06 3.82
N VAL A 262 28.92 -5.14 3.82
CA VAL A 262 28.95 -3.96 2.94
C VAL A 262 28.93 -4.39 1.47
N GLU A 263 29.72 -5.39 1.08
CA GLU A 263 29.74 -5.91 -0.29
C GLU A 263 28.37 -6.49 -0.70
N ARG A 264 27.76 -7.31 0.17
CA ARG A 264 26.40 -7.82 -0.06
C ARG A 264 25.35 -6.71 -0.17
N MET A 265 25.45 -5.66 0.65
CA MET A 265 24.54 -4.52 0.59
C MET A 265 24.67 -3.74 -0.72
N ALA A 266 25.90 -3.56 -1.22
CA ALA A 266 26.14 -2.91 -2.50
C ALA A 266 25.50 -3.71 -3.65
N GLU A 267 25.66 -5.03 -3.65
CA GLU A 267 25.03 -5.91 -4.66
C GLU A 267 23.50 -5.83 -4.60
N LEU A 268 22.91 -5.93 -3.40
CA LEU A 268 21.46 -5.82 -3.21
C LEU A 268 20.91 -4.47 -3.68
N SER A 269 21.63 -3.38 -3.44
CA SER A 269 21.25 -2.05 -3.90
C SER A 269 21.19 -1.97 -5.43
N VAL A 270 22.21 -2.51 -6.12
CA VAL A 270 22.23 -2.56 -7.59
C VAL A 270 21.09 -3.42 -8.15
N ASN A 271 20.85 -4.59 -7.56
CA ASN A 271 19.76 -5.48 -7.98
C ASN A 271 18.38 -4.83 -7.78
N ASN A 272 18.16 -4.15 -6.65
CA ASN A 272 16.93 -3.40 -6.41
C ASN A 272 16.71 -2.30 -7.44
N GLN A 273 17.77 -1.57 -7.81
CA GLN A 273 17.67 -0.51 -8.82
C GLN A 273 17.25 -1.07 -10.19
N GLN A 274 17.83 -2.21 -10.61
CA GLN A 274 17.45 -2.88 -11.85
C GLN A 274 16.01 -3.40 -11.82
N LEU A 275 15.56 -3.94 -10.68
CA LEU A 275 14.19 -4.40 -10.49
C LEU A 275 13.20 -3.23 -10.60
N MET A 276 13.51 -2.08 -10.00
CA MET A 276 12.66 -0.89 -10.09
C MET A 276 12.58 -0.34 -11.51
N ASP A 277 13.69 -0.35 -12.26
CA ASP A 277 13.69 0.04 -13.67
C ASP A 277 12.83 -0.91 -14.53
N THR A 278 12.84 -2.21 -14.23
CA THR A 278 11.99 -3.20 -14.91
C THR A 278 10.51 -2.99 -14.55
N ASN A 279 10.20 -2.84 -13.25
CA ASN A 279 8.84 -2.54 -12.80
C ASN A 279 8.28 -1.26 -13.44
N ALA A 280 9.10 -0.22 -13.57
CA ALA A 280 8.69 1.02 -14.22
C ALA A 280 8.34 0.81 -15.71
N GLN A 281 9.04 -0.09 -16.41
CA GLN A 281 8.70 -0.46 -17.78
C GLN A 281 7.39 -1.25 -17.84
N ASP A 282 7.22 -2.24 -16.98
CA ASP A 282 6.01 -3.08 -16.92
C ASP A 282 4.76 -2.26 -16.58
N ILE A 283 4.89 -1.29 -15.66
CA ILE A 283 3.80 -0.37 -15.30
C ILE A 283 3.40 0.48 -16.51
N ARG A 284 4.37 1.06 -17.23
CA ARG A 284 4.08 1.86 -18.44
C ARG A 284 3.38 1.04 -19.51
N GLN A 285 3.88 -0.17 -19.78
CA GLN A 285 3.26 -1.07 -20.75
C GLN A 285 1.82 -1.43 -20.33
N THR A 286 1.60 -1.69 -19.04
CA THR A 286 0.25 -2.01 -18.52
C THR A 286 -0.69 -0.81 -18.62
N LEU A 287 -0.20 0.41 -18.36
CA LEU A 287 -0.98 1.63 -18.52
C LEU A 287 -1.40 1.85 -19.98
N ASP A 288 -0.49 1.65 -20.93
CA ASP A 288 -0.78 1.74 -22.36
C ASP A 288 -1.83 0.71 -22.79
N ASP A 289 -1.69 -0.54 -22.33
CA ASP A 289 -2.66 -1.62 -22.57
C ASP A 289 -4.05 -1.31 -21.99
N LEU A 290 -4.11 -0.76 -20.77
CA LEU A 290 -5.37 -0.37 -20.13
C LEU A 290 -6.02 0.81 -20.86
N SER A 291 -5.23 1.77 -21.33
CA SER A 291 -5.71 2.90 -22.14
C SER A 291 -6.34 2.40 -23.45
N ALA A 292 -5.64 1.52 -24.17
CA ALA A 292 -6.16 0.91 -25.39
C ALA A 292 -7.43 0.07 -25.15
N ARG A 293 -7.53 -0.62 -24.01
CA ARG A 293 -8.73 -1.36 -23.61
C ARG A 293 -9.90 -0.44 -23.28
N LYS A 294 -9.65 0.69 -22.63
CA LYS A 294 -10.67 1.71 -22.34
C LYS A 294 -11.27 2.28 -23.63
N ASP A 295 -10.43 2.57 -24.62
CA ASP A 295 -10.89 3.06 -25.93
C ASP A 295 -11.77 2.01 -26.64
N LYS A 296 -11.37 0.73 -26.59
CA LYS A 296 -12.19 -0.36 -27.13
C LYS A 296 -13.53 -0.48 -26.39
N LEU A 297 -13.55 -0.35 -25.06
CA LEU A 297 -14.80 -0.38 -24.29
C LEU A 297 -15.73 0.76 -24.67
N ALA A 298 -15.21 1.97 -24.89
CA ALA A 298 -16.02 3.09 -25.36
C ALA A 298 -16.66 2.79 -26.73
N GLN A 299 -15.93 2.12 -27.65
CA GLN A 299 -16.50 1.68 -28.92
C GLN A 299 -17.58 0.60 -28.76
N VAL A 300 -17.39 -0.35 -27.84
CA VAL A 300 -18.39 -1.39 -27.55
C VAL A 300 -19.65 -0.76 -26.93
N GLU A 301 -19.49 0.24 -26.04
CA GLU A 301 -20.62 0.96 -25.44
C GLU A 301 -21.47 1.67 -26.50
N LEU A 302 -20.82 2.35 -27.45
CA LEU A 302 -21.51 3.00 -28.56
C LEU A 302 -22.30 2.01 -29.41
N LYS A 303 -21.70 0.85 -29.74
CA LYS A 303 -22.38 -0.21 -30.50
C LYS A 303 -23.54 -0.83 -29.71
N SER A 304 -23.38 -1.01 -28.40
CA SER A 304 -24.44 -1.52 -27.52
C SER A 304 -25.65 -0.60 -27.52
N LYS A 305 -25.44 0.72 -27.38
CA LYS A 305 -26.51 1.72 -27.45
C LYS A 305 -27.20 1.76 -28.81
N GLN A 306 -26.45 1.59 -29.90
CA GLN A 306 -27.03 1.50 -31.24
C GLN A 306 -27.91 0.26 -31.39
N LEU A 307 -27.47 -0.90 -30.88
CA LEU A 307 -28.24 -2.13 -30.95
C LEU A 307 -29.51 -2.07 -30.07
N GLU A 308 -29.41 -1.45 -28.90
CA GLU A 308 -30.56 -1.16 -28.03
C GLU A 308 -31.60 -0.32 -28.78
N GLN A 309 -31.20 0.80 -29.39
CA GLN A 309 -32.08 1.66 -30.20
C GLN A 309 -32.69 0.91 -31.39
N GLN A 310 -31.93 0.04 -32.05
CA GLN A 310 -32.45 -0.78 -33.15
C GLN A 310 -33.51 -1.76 -32.66
N SER A 311 -33.31 -2.41 -31.51
CA SER A 311 -34.33 -3.27 -30.90
C SER A 311 -35.58 -2.48 -30.52
N GLU A 312 -35.45 -1.31 -29.89
CA GLU A 312 -36.59 -0.44 -29.56
C GLU A 312 -37.40 -0.05 -30.81
N GLN A 313 -36.72 0.37 -31.88
CA GLN A 313 -37.37 0.75 -33.15
C GLN A 313 -38.07 -0.43 -33.81
N LEU A 314 -37.43 -1.60 -33.80
CA LEU A 314 -38.00 -2.82 -34.37
C LEU A 314 -39.28 -3.21 -33.63
N PHE A 315 -39.31 -3.10 -32.30
CA PHE A 315 -40.53 -3.33 -31.53
C PHE A 315 -41.64 -2.33 -31.85
N ALA A 316 -41.32 -1.04 -31.97
CA ALA A 316 -42.29 -0.02 -32.32
C ALA A 316 -42.97 -0.30 -33.69
N LEU A 317 -42.22 -0.84 -34.66
CA LEU A 317 -42.72 -1.20 -35.99
C LEU A 317 -43.53 -2.51 -36.01
N LEU A 318 -43.17 -3.49 -35.17
CA LEU A 318 -43.80 -4.82 -35.19
C LEU A 318 -45.12 -4.85 -34.42
N VAL A 319 -45.17 -4.15 -33.27
CA VAL A 319 -46.39 -4.08 -32.45
C VAL A 319 -47.49 -3.26 -33.13
N SER A 320 -47.18 -2.47 -34.16
CA SER A 320 -48.20 -1.72 -34.89
C SER A 320 -49.14 -2.56 -35.76
N ASP A 321 -48.76 -3.80 -36.12
CA ASP A 321 -49.42 -4.56 -37.19
C ASP A 321 -50.04 -5.92 -36.80
N THR A 322 -49.79 -6.47 -35.60
CA THR A 322 -50.37 -7.77 -35.20
C THR A 322 -50.57 -7.95 -33.70
N ASP A 323 -51.77 -8.40 -33.29
CA ASP A 323 -52.13 -8.80 -31.91
C ASP A 323 -51.48 -10.14 -31.46
N ALA A 324 -50.73 -10.80 -32.34
CA ALA A 324 -50.28 -12.19 -32.16
C ALA A 324 -48.95 -12.35 -31.38
N THR A 325 -48.40 -11.28 -30.80
CA THR A 325 -47.12 -11.34 -30.04
C THR A 325 -47.34 -10.92 -28.59
N GLU A 326 -46.50 -11.42 -27.67
CA GLU A 326 -46.54 -11.08 -26.24
C GLU A 326 -46.55 -9.56 -26.01
N HIS A 327 -45.66 -8.83 -26.70
CA HIS A 327 -45.60 -7.37 -26.60
C HIS A 327 -46.81 -6.68 -27.22
N GLY A 328 -47.44 -7.28 -28.23
CA GLY A 328 -48.71 -6.81 -28.81
C GLY A 328 -49.86 -6.88 -27.82
N GLU A 329 -49.97 -7.99 -27.08
CA GLU A 329 -50.99 -8.12 -26.02
C GLU A 329 -50.78 -7.09 -24.91
N ILE A 330 -49.54 -6.94 -24.41
CA ILE A 330 -49.21 -5.94 -23.39
C ILE A 330 -49.48 -4.52 -23.90
N TYR A 331 -49.17 -4.22 -25.16
CA TYR A 331 -49.49 -2.94 -25.79
C TYR A 331 -50.99 -2.65 -25.79
N ARG A 332 -51.82 -3.62 -26.17
CA ARG A 332 -53.27 -3.47 -26.17
C ARG A 332 -53.80 -3.21 -24.76
N LEU A 333 -53.36 -4.01 -23.78
CA LEU A 333 -53.72 -3.81 -22.37
C LEU A 333 -53.31 -2.42 -21.86
N ALA A 334 -52.09 -1.99 -22.19
CA ALA A 334 -51.58 -0.67 -21.83
C ALA A 334 -52.37 0.45 -22.50
N ARG A 335 -52.76 0.29 -23.77
CA ARG A 335 -53.53 1.27 -24.53
C ARG A 335 -54.96 1.39 -24.02
N ASP A 336 -55.65 0.27 -23.83
CA ASP A 336 -57.00 0.23 -23.27
C ASP A 336 -57.04 0.91 -21.90
N THR A 337 -56.03 0.65 -21.06
CA THR A 337 -55.94 1.25 -19.72
C THR A 337 -55.58 2.74 -19.78
N ALA A 338 -54.68 3.15 -20.68
CA ALA A 338 -54.36 4.56 -20.90
C ALA A 338 -55.58 5.35 -21.36
N ASP A 339 -56.40 4.79 -22.25
CA ASP A 339 -57.62 5.41 -22.75
C ASP A 339 -58.71 5.49 -21.65
N ALA A 340 -58.79 4.46 -20.78
CA ALA A 340 -59.65 4.49 -19.61
C ALA A 340 -59.20 5.54 -18.57
N ILE A 341 -57.90 5.70 -18.36
CA ILE A 341 -57.32 6.77 -17.53
C ILE A 341 -57.67 8.13 -18.13
N ALA A 342 -57.40 8.34 -19.43
CA ALA A 342 -57.74 9.57 -20.13
C ALA A 342 -59.22 9.93 -19.95
N SER A 343 -60.13 8.98 -20.23
CA SER A 343 -61.58 9.17 -20.09
C SER A 343 -61.98 9.53 -18.66
N ARG A 344 -61.38 8.88 -17.65
CA ARG A 344 -61.67 9.17 -16.24
C ARG A 344 -61.15 10.54 -15.81
N LEU A 345 -59.98 10.96 -16.31
CA LEU A 345 -59.41 12.27 -16.04
C LEU A 345 -60.25 13.37 -16.70
N GLU A 346 -60.69 13.17 -17.94
CA GLU A 346 -61.58 14.10 -18.65
C GLU A 346 -62.92 14.25 -17.92
N ALA A 347 -63.54 13.13 -17.53
CA ALA A 347 -64.77 13.14 -16.74
C ALA A 347 -64.60 13.86 -15.39
N ALA A 348 -63.45 13.72 -14.72
CA ALA A 348 -63.15 14.42 -13.48
C ALA A 348 -63.16 15.94 -13.65
N VAL A 349 -62.57 16.40 -14.76
CA VAL A 349 -62.50 17.83 -15.09
C VAL A 349 -63.90 18.36 -15.42
N GLU A 350 -64.71 17.60 -16.15
CA GLU A 350 -66.10 17.96 -16.46
C GLU A 350 -67.01 17.99 -15.23
N GLN A 351 -66.78 17.07 -14.29
CA GLN A 351 -67.50 16.97 -13.02
C GLN A 351 -66.97 17.92 -11.94
N HIS A 352 -65.97 18.75 -12.27
CA HIS A 352 -65.32 19.70 -11.35
C HIS A 352 -64.67 19.03 -10.12
N GLU A 353 -64.27 17.76 -10.22
CA GLU A 353 -63.51 17.06 -9.18
C GLU A 353 -62.06 17.55 -9.10
N ILE A 354 -61.50 18.00 -10.23
CA ILE A 354 -60.17 18.62 -10.35
C ILE A 354 -60.18 19.64 -11.50
N SER A 355 -59.44 20.74 -11.36
CA SER A 355 -59.29 21.70 -12.47
C SER A 355 -58.29 21.17 -13.51
N LEU A 356 -58.44 21.59 -14.77
CA LEU A 356 -57.48 21.22 -15.83
C LEU A 356 -56.07 21.71 -15.49
N ASP A 357 -55.93 22.90 -14.90
CA ASP A 357 -54.63 23.47 -14.53
C ASP A 357 -53.96 22.68 -13.40
N ASP A 358 -54.73 22.20 -12.41
CA ASP A 358 -54.19 21.40 -11.32
C ASP A 358 -53.80 19.99 -11.79
N LEU A 359 -54.55 19.40 -12.73
CA LEU A 359 -54.22 18.11 -13.35
C LEU A 359 -52.92 18.16 -14.18
N PHE A 360 -52.65 19.31 -14.80
CA PHE A 360 -51.44 19.57 -15.58
C PHE A 360 -50.33 20.27 -14.76
N ASP A 361 -50.50 20.41 -13.44
CA ASP A 361 -49.49 20.98 -12.56
C ASP A 361 -48.21 20.11 -12.55
N ARG A 362 -47.06 20.76 -12.72
CA ARG A 362 -45.72 20.12 -12.71
C ARG A 362 -44.81 20.75 -11.65
N ARG A 363 -45.38 21.43 -10.65
CA ARG A 363 -44.64 22.04 -9.55
C ARG A 363 -44.46 21.02 -8.43
N TYR A 364 -43.40 20.23 -8.54
CA TYR A 364 -43.05 19.21 -7.56
C TYR A 364 -42.61 19.84 -6.23
N GLN A 365 -43.43 19.69 -5.19
CA GLN A 365 -43.13 20.14 -3.82
C GLN A 365 -42.53 18.99 -3.01
N PRO A 366 -41.27 19.09 -2.56
CA PRO A 366 -40.63 18.00 -1.83
C PRO A 366 -41.27 17.78 -0.46
N VAL A 367 -41.49 16.52 -0.11
CA VAL A 367 -41.98 16.09 1.20
C VAL A 367 -40.80 16.01 2.17
N LYS A 368 -40.78 16.89 3.16
CA LYS A 368 -39.65 17.01 4.10
C LYS A 368 -39.51 15.76 4.97
N GLY A 369 -38.27 15.32 5.19
CA GLY A 369 -37.92 14.27 6.15
C GLY A 369 -38.19 12.84 5.67
N VAL A 370 -38.38 12.62 4.37
CA VAL A 370 -38.60 11.30 3.78
C VAL A 370 -37.44 10.93 2.85
N VAL A 371 -36.92 9.71 2.99
CA VAL A 371 -35.88 9.12 2.13
C VAL A 371 -36.38 7.76 1.63
N PRO A 372 -36.41 7.49 0.30
CA PRO A 372 -36.03 8.37 -0.80
C PRO A 372 -36.96 9.59 -0.95
N GLU A 373 -36.47 10.64 -1.62
CA GLU A 373 -37.20 11.90 -1.79
C GLU A 373 -38.56 11.67 -2.48
N LYS A 374 -39.59 12.34 -1.94
CA LYS A 374 -40.97 12.29 -2.46
C LYS A 374 -41.47 13.69 -2.76
N PHE A 375 -42.41 13.79 -3.69
CA PHE A 375 -42.95 15.06 -4.18
C PHE A 375 -44.47 15.05 -4.23
N ASP A 376 -45.06 16.22 -4.01
CA ASP A 376 -46.47 16.52 -4.26
C ASP A 376 -46.66 17.48 -5.42
N THR A 377 -47.76 17.29 -6.11
CA THR A 377 -48.35 18.22 -7.08
C THR A 377 -49.78 18.48 -6.65
N ARG A 378 -50.44 19.46 -7.27
CA ARG A 378 -51.84 19.73 -6.99
C ARG A 378 -52.78 18.56 -7.35
N ALA A 379 -52.36 17.67 -8.24
CA ALA A 379 -53.13 16.49 -8.63
C ALA A 379 -52.84 15.24 -7.78
N THR A 380 -51.80 15.24 -6.92
CA THR A 380 -51.28 14.01 -6.31
C THR A 380 -52.34 13.25 -5.52
N GLN A 381 -53.10 13.92 -4.65
CA GLN A 381 -54.14 13.27 -3.85
C GLN A 381 -55.26 12.69 -4.72
N PHE A 382 -55.66 13.42 -5.76
CA PHE A 382 -56.69 12.97 -6.70
C PHE A 382 -56.22 11.74 -7.48
N LEU A 383 -55.00 11.79 -8.03
CA LEU A 383 -54.40 10.68 -8.78
C LEU A 383 -54.19 9.43 -7.90
N ASP A 384 -53.78 9.60 -6.63
CA ASP A 384 -53.64 8.51 -5.66
C ASP A 384 -54.96 7.77 -5.41
N ALA A 385 -56.10 8.47 -5.45
CA ALA A 385 -57.42 7.87 -5.26
C ALA A 385 -58.02 7.25 -6.55
N VAL A 386 -57.62 7.74 -7.72
CA VAL A 386 -58.22 7.37 -9.01
C VAL A 386 -57.45 6.26 -9.71
N LEU A 387 -56.12 6.38 -9.78
CA LEU A 387 -55.27 5.48 -10.56
C LEU A 387 -55.32 4.01 -10.14
N PRO A 388 -55.39 3.63 -8.84
CA PRO A 388 -55.42 2.21 -8.45
C PRO A 388 -56.62 1.46 -9.04
N LYS A 389 -57.76 2.14 -9.19
CA LYS A 389 -58.99 1.54 -9.75
C LYS A 389 -58.86 1.14 -11.22
N LEU A 390 -57.83 1.64 -11.90
CA LEU A 390 -57.53 1.38 -13.31
C LEU A 390 -56.24 0.56 -13.47
N GLN A 391 -55.27 0.73 -12.57
CA GLN A 391 -53.98 0.02 -12.57
C GLN A 391 -54.09 -1.40 -12.01
N GLU A 392 -54.71 -1.57 -10.84
CA GLU A 392 -54.74 -2.87 -10.15
C GLU A 392 -55.52 -3.95 -10.91
N PRO A 393 -56.69 -3.66 -11.54
CA PRO A 393 -57.40 -4.68 -12.31
C PRO A 393 -56.59 -5.26 -13.48
N LEU A 394 -55.66 -4.49 -14.05
CA LEU A 394 -54.75 -4.98 -15.08
C LEU A 394 -53.71 -5.94 -14.48
N LEU A 395 -53.16 -5.63 -13.30
CA LEU A 395 -52.19 -6.48 -12.60
C LEU A 395 -52.81 -7.78 -12.07
N GLU A 396 -54.01 -7.70 -11.51
CA GLU A 396 -54.74 -8.88 -10.98
C GLU A 396 -55.04 -9.91 -12.07
N LYS A 397 -55.31 -9.44 -13.30
CA LYS A 397 -55.62 -10.30 -14.45
C LYS A 397 -54.39 -10.83 -15.18
N ASN A 398 -53.21 -10.23 -14.97
CA ASN A 398 -52.00 -10.52 -15.72
C ASN A 398 -50.79 -10.65 -14.77
N PRO A 399 -50.53 -11.84 -14.20
CA PRO A 399 -49.52 -12.03 -13.15
C PRO A 399 -48.08 -11.80 -13.60
N ASP A 400 -47.80 -11.83 -14.90
CA ASP A 400 -46.46 -11.59 -15.47
C ASP A 400 -46.11 -10.09 -15.52
N ILE A 401 -47.11 -9.23 -15.37
CA ILE A 401 -46.93 -7.79 -15.23
C ILE A 401 -46.49 -7.47 -13.80
N VAL A 402 -45.28 -6.93 -13.68
CA VAL A 402 -44.65 -6.56 -12.40
C VAL A 402 -45.21 -5.22 -11.89
N TYR A 403 -45.42 -4.25 -12.77
CA TYR A 403 -46.02 -2.96 -12.43
C TYR A 403 -46.81 -2.34 -13.57
N ALA A 404 -47.80 -1.54 -13.22
CA ALA A 404 -48.58 -0.72 -14.15
C ALA A 404 -48.79 0.66 -13.52
N ILE A 405 -48.23 1.70 -14.13
CA ILE A 405 -48.16 3.04 -13.55
C ILE A 405 -48.44 4.13 -14.56
N ALA A 406 -49.01 5.23 -14.11
CA ALA A 406 -49.14 6.45 -14.89
C ALA A 406 -48.03 7.42 -14.47
N THR A 407 -47.34 8.03 -15.44
CA THR A 407 -46.27 8.97 -15.18
C THR A 407 -46.43 10.22 -16.03
N ASP A 408 -46.08 11.38 -15.48
CA ASP A 408 -46.06 12.61 -16.25
C ASP A 408 -44.78 12.74 -17.13
N PRO A 409 -44.69 13.76 -18.02
CA PRO A 409 -43.54 13.93 -18.91
C PRO A 409 -42.18 14.11 -18.24
N ASN A 410 -42.11 14.43 -16.95
CA ASN A 410 -40.85 14.55 -16.24
C ASN A 410 -40.53 13.28 -15.42
N GLY A 411 -41.33 12.21 -15.58
CA GLY A 411 -41.15 10.94 -14.89
C GLY A 411 -41.74 10.92 -13.48
N TYR A 412 -42.63 11.86 -13.13
CA TYR A 412 -43.29 11.83 -11.82
C TYR A 412 -44.38 10.77 -11.79
N VAL A 413 -44.39 9.95 -10.74
CA VAL A 413 -45.38 8.89 -10.52
C VAL A 413 -46.13 9.22 -9.24
N ALA A 414 -47.33 9.81 -9.38
CA ALA A 414 -48.16 10.18 -8.23
C ALA A 414 -48.58 8.94 -7.42
N ARG A 415 -48.97 7.88 -8.13
CA ARG A 415 -49.38 6.59 -7.58
C ARG A 415 -48.72 5.45 -8.34
N HIS A 416 -47.96 4.64 -7.61
CA HIS A 416 -47.49 3.33 -8.07
C HIS A 416 -48.52 2.25 -7.65
N ASN A 417 -48.48 1.09 -8.31
CA ASN A 417 -49.31 -0.05 -7.90
C ASN A 417 -49.03 -0.51 -6.46
N ASP A 418 -50.02 -1.13 -5.84
CA ASP A 418 -50.12 -1.38 -4.39
C ASP A 418 -48.91 -2.11 -3.82
N ARG A 419 -48.36 -3.07 -4.58
CA ARG A 419 -47.15 -3.81 -4.22
C ARG A 419 -45.96 -2.90 -3.90
N PHE A 420 -45.84 -1.78 -4.63
CA PHE A 420 -44.79 -0.77 -4.46
C PHE A 420 -45.32 0.54 -3.89
N ASN A 421 -46.48 0.52 -3.22
CA ASN A 421 -47.02 1.63 -2.44
C ASN A 421 -47.25 1.20 -0.97
N GLN A 422 -46.25 0.56 -0.37
CA GLN A 422 -46.33 0.15 1.04
C GLN A 422 -46.18 1.36 1.97
N PRO A 423 -46.76 1.36 3.18
CA PRO A 423 -46.53 2.42 4.16
C PRO A 423 -45.03 2.62 4.44
N LEU A 424 -44.60 3.88 4.56
CA LEU A 424 -43.20 4.22 4.85
C LEU A 424 -42.79 3.66 6.23
N THR A 425 -41.63 3.00 6.29
CA THR A 425 -41.12 2.39 7.52
C THR A 425 -40.05 3.23 8.21
N GLY A 426 -39.47 4.22 7.52
CA GLY A 426 -38.35 5.03 8.01
C GLY A 426 -36.98 4.39 7.79
N ASP A 427 -36.93 3.26 7.09
CA ASP A 427 -35.69 2.59 6.68
C ASP A 427 -35.49 2.87 5.18
N ALA A 428 -34.44 3.61 4.86
CA ALA A 428 -34.19 4.08 3.49
C ALA A 428 -34.08 2.94 2.47
N GLN A 429 -33.52 1.78 2.82
CA GLN A 429 -33.36 0.66 1.88
C GLN A 429 -34.70 -0.06 1.64
N ARG A 430 -35.48 -0.25 2.71
CA ARG A 430 -36.80 -0.86 2.62
C ARG A 430 -37.79 0.05 1.88
N ASP A 431 -37.77 1.35 2.17
CA ASP A 431 -38.64 2.35 1.55
C ASP A 431 -38.28 2.60 0.08
N LEU A 432 -36.99 2.49 -0.29
CA LEU A 432 -36.54 2.59 -1.68
C LEU A 432 -37.19 1.55 -2.60
N VAL A 433 -37.36 0.32 -2.10
CA VAL A 433 -37.94 -0.81 -2.84
C VAL A 433 -39.45 -0.89 -2.65
N GLY A 434 -39.95 -0.72 -1.42
CA GLY A 434 -41.35 -0.95 -1.04
C GLY A 434 -42.30 0.22 -1.27
N ASN A 435 -41.81 1.46 -1.37
CA ASN A 435 -42.64 2.65 -1.62
C ASN A 435 -42.06 3.54 -2.73
N ARG A 436 -42.52 3.27 -3.96
CA ARG A 436 -42.10 3.91 -5.20
C ARG A 436 -43.06 5.02 -5.68
N SER A 437 -44.16 5.28 -4.98
CA SER A 437 -45.07 6.39 -5.28
C SER A 437 -44.52 7.75 -4.87
N ARG A 438 -45.07 8.80 -5.48
CA ARG A 438 -44.71 10.20 -5.27
C ARG A 438 -43.24 10.47 -5.55
N ARG A 439 -42.61 9.67 -6.43
CA ARG A 439 -41.19 9.82 -6.80
C ARG A 439 -41.05 10.34 -8.22
N LEU A 440 -39.91 10.96 -8.48
CA LEU A 440 -39.48 11.36 -9.80
C LEU A 440 -38.50 10.32 -10.35
N PHE A 441 -38.85 9.67 -11.46
CA PHE A 441 -37.99 8.74 -12.19
C PHE A 441 -37.42 9.48 -13.41
N ASN A 442 -36.45 10.35 -13.16
CA ASN A 442 -35.83 11.23 -14.17
C ASN A 442 -34.56 10.63 -14.81
N ASP A 443 -34.38 9.31 -14.72
CA ASP A 443 -33.37 8.60 -15.50
C ASP A 443 -33.76 8.57 -16.99
N ALA A 444 -32.81 8.16 -17.83
CA ALA A 444 -33.02 8.14 -19.29
C ALA A 444 -34.23 7.28 -19.68
N THR A 445 -34.46 6.15 -19.01
CA THR A 445 -35.57 5.24 -19.28
C THR A 445 -36.93 5.80 -18.80
N GLY A 446 -37.00 6.28 -17.56
CA GLY A 446 -38.23 6.74 -16.92
C GLY A 446 -38.76 8.05 -17.46
N SER A 447 -37.89 9.00 -17.77
CA SER A 447 -38.29 10.29 -18.38
C SER A 447 -38.86 10.10 -19.79
N ARG A 448 -38.24 9.23 -20.61
CA ARG A 448 -38.71 8.91 -21.97
C ARG A 448 -40.11 8.32 -21.95
N CYS A 449 -40.42 7.42 -21.02
CA CYS A 449 -41.75 6.81 -20.90
C CYS A 449 -42.88 7.83 -20.65
N GLY A 450 -42.61 8.93 -19.94
CA GLY A 450 -43.63 9.97 -19.74
C GLY A 450 -43.71 11.00 -20.85
N ALA A 451 -42.59 11.25 -21.54
CA ALA A 451 -42.43 12.39 -22.44
C ALA A 451 -42.71 12.06 -23.92
N HIS A 452 -42.53 10.81 -24.33
CA HIS A 452 -42.71 10.41 -25.73
C HIS A 452 -44.16 10.57 -26.19
N THR A 453 -44.34 10.89 -27.47
CA THR A 453 -45.66 11.02 -28.12
C THR A 453 -45.85 9.99 -29.23
N GLU A 454 -44.96 9.00 -29.29
CA GLU A 454 -45.03 7.91 -30.26
C GLU A 454 -46.19 6.97 -29.91
N LYS A 455 -46.61 6.15 -30.87
CA LYS A 455 -47.68 5.14 -30.65
C LYS A 455 -47.32 4.21 -29.48
N LEU A 456 -46.06 3.82 -29.40
CA LEU A 456 -45.51 2.89 -28.45
C LEU A 456 -44.02 3.20 -28.22
N LEU A 457 -43.57 3.06 -26.98
CA LEU A 457 -42.17 2.97 -26.61
C LEU A 457 -41.97 1.67 -25.81
N LEU A 458 -41.10 0.77 -26.27
CA LEU A 458 -40.72 -0.42 -25.52
C LEU A 458 -39.23 -0.36 -25.21
N GLN A 459 -38.88 -0.27 -23.92
CA GLN A 459 -37.50 -0.23 -23.46
C GLN A 459 -37.20 -1.50 -22.67
N THR A 460 -36.03 -2.09 -22.88
CA THR A 460 -35.53 -3.19 -22.06
C THR A 460 -34.34 -2.70 -21.28
N TYR A 461 -34.43 -2.76 -19.96
CA TYR A 461 -33.40 -2.21 -19.09
C TYR A 461 -33.22 -3.07 -17.85
N LYS A 462 -32.07 -2.87 -17.20
CA LYS A 462 -31.75 -3.50 -15.92
C LYS A 462 -32.12 -2.52 -14.81
N ARG A 463 -33.01 -2.92 -13.90
CA ARG A 463 -33.37 -2.12 -12.72
C ARG A 463 -32.18 -1.97 -11.77
N ASP A 464 -32.25 -1.02 -10.85
CA ASP A 464 -31.30 -0.88 -9.73
C ASP A 464 -31.15 -2.17 -8.90
N THR A 465 -32.14 -3.07 -8.97
CA THR A 465 -32.14 -4.40 -8.32
C THR A 465 -31.37 -5.47 -9.09
N GLY A 466 -30.91 -5.18 -10.31
CA GLY A 466 -30.22 -6.13 -11.19
C GLY A 466 -31.14 -6.99 -12.05
N GLU A 467 -32.46 -6.86 -11.92
CA GLU A 467 -33.44 -7.58 -12.75
C GLU A 467 -33.58 -6.92 -14.12
N VAL A 468 -33.59 -7.73 -15.19
CA VAL A 468 -33.93 -7.28 -16.54
C VAL A 468 -35.45 -7.18 -16.68
N MET A 469 -35.93 -6.10 -17.27
CA MET A 469 -37.34 -5.77 -17.39
C MET A 469 -37.64 -5.15 -18.73
N HIS A 470 -38.76 -5.53 -19.31
CA HIS A 470 -39.42 -4.77 -20.37
C HIS A 470 -40.29 -3.69 -19.75
N ASP A 471 -40.22 -2.46 -20.26
CA ASP A 471 -41.07 -1.33 -19.90
C ASP A 471 -41.72 -0.79 -21.15
N LEU A 472 -42.98 -1.16 -21.30
CA LEU A 472 -43.83 -0.73 -22.37
C LEU A 472 -44.58 0.53 -21.97
N SER A 473 -44.47 1.58 -22.78
CA SER A 473 -45.10 2.85 -22.52
C SER A 473 -45.91 3.36 -23.71
N VAL A 474 -47.07 3.92 -23.39
CA VAL A 474 -48.02 4.45 -24.36
C VAL A 474 -48.59 5.80 -23.88
N PRO A 475 -48.78 6.81 -24.74
CA PRO A 475 -49.11 8.17 -24.31
C PRO A 475 -50.57 8.31 -23.86
N ILE A 476 -50.80 9.07 -22.81
CA ILE A 476 -52.12 9.45 -22.27
C ILE A 476 -52.43 10.87 -22.74
N TRP A 477 -53.57 11.03 -23.42
CA TRP A 477 -54.06 12.32 -23.91
C TRP A 477 -55.30 12.72 -23.14
N VAL A 478 -55.32 13.94 -22.58
CA VAL A 478 -56.47 14.49 -21.86
C VAL A 478 -56.85 15.80 -22.54
N LYS A 479 -58.08 15.87 -23.07
CA LYS A 479 -58.61 16.99 -23.86
C LYS A 479 -57.68 17.39 -25.01
N GLY A 480 -57.11 16.40 -25.69
CA GLY A 480 -56.18 16.58 -26.82
C GLY A 480 -54.78 17.09 -26.42
N LYS A 481 -54.46 17.21 -25.13
CA LYS A 481 -53.13 17.57 -24.63
C LYS A 481 -52.42 16.35 -24.07
N HIS A 482 -51.13 16.22 -24.36
CA HIS A 482 -50.30 15.15 -23.82
C HIS A 482 -50.18 15.32 -22.30
N TRP A 483 -50.76 14.40 -21.53
CA TRP A 483 -50.75 14.47 -20.08
C TRP A 483 -49.54 13.74 -19.50
N GLY A 484 -49.11 12.65 -20.12
CA GLY A 484 -48.01 11.79 -19.68
C GLY A 484 -48.10 10.40 -20.33
N GLY A 485 -47.41 9.41 -19.80
CA GLY A 485 -47.43 8.03 -20.30
C GLY A 485 -48.03 7.04 -19.31
N PHE A 486 -48.69 6.00 -19.84
CA PHE A 486 -48.98 4.79 -19.09
C PHE A 486 -47.87 3.78 -19.34
N ARG A 487 -47.30 3.22 -18.28
CA ARG A 487 -46.16 2.30 -18.30
C ARG A 487 -46.57 0.96 -17.74
N VAL A 488 -46.17 -0.10 -18.42
CA VAL A 488 -46.39 -1.49 -18.02
C VAL A 488 -45.06 -2.20 -18.03
N GLY A 489 -44.60 -2.55 -16.84
CA GLY A 489 -43.38 -3.31 -16.64
C GLY A 489 -43.67 -4.79 -16.49
N TYR A 490 -43.03 -5.64 -17.27
CA TYR A 490 -43.16 -7.09 -17.22
C TYR A 490 -41.81 -7.78 -17.42
N ARG A 491 -41.71 -9.01 -16.93
CA ARG A 491 -40.48 -9.79 -17.09
C ARG A 491 -40.39 -10.29 -18.53
N PRO A 492 -39.19 -10.32 -19.13
CA PRO A 492 -38.97 -11.10 -20.34
C PRO A 492 -39.31 -12.57 -20.10
N ALA A 493 -39.90 -13.21 -21.11
CA ALA A 493 -40.22 -14.64 -21.12
C ALA A 493 -38.97 -15.54 -21.09
#